data_AF-A0A389M2K8-F1
#
_entry.id   AF-A0A389M2K8-F1
#
_cell.length_a   1.000
_cell.length_b   1.000
_cell.length_c   1.000
_cell.angle_alpha   90.00
_cell.angle_beta   90.00
_cell.angle_gamma   90.00
#
_symmetry.space_group_name_H-M   'P 1'
#
loop_
_entity.id
_entity.type
_entity.pdbx_description
1 polymer ?
#
loop_
_entity_poly.entity_id
_entity_poly.type
_entity_poly.pdbx_seq_one_letter_code
_entity_poly.pdbx_strand_id
1 'polypeptide(L)'
;MNNKLIRQAQEALIVLGYLSGTADGKFDKSTQDAVLRFRRAEGLKRTNIISQPLMPYFEAATLKKLQTNLKTLGYANGVTGKLDKATIAAIKTYQKNNKLRQSGEYSHVLLAKTNRAAREREQARNRRAPVSVQNNIGTSSRSNDVVISSRNIPSQSNSSKASAMPNLNNRTVQENEIMRSEPNTAIQGKMRILKGSNGQVTGCKISTITISSDWCTSGNNKEGSQCNVLYKNGRVLSVRCR
;
A
#
# COMPACT_ATOMS: atom_id res chain seq x y z
N MET A 1 10.94 -21.81 11.89
CA MET A 1 9.65 -21.13 11.66
C MET A 1 9.11 -21.53 10.29
N ASN A 2 7.80 -21.76 10.17
CA ASN A 2 7.19 -22.13 8.89
C ASN A 2 7.14 -20.92 7.94
N ASN A 3 7.88 -20.96 6.83
CA ASN A 3 7.93 -19.88 5.83
C ASN A 3 6.53 -19.48 5.33
N LYS A 4 5.60 -20.45 5.22
CA LYS A 4 4.21 -20.21 4.81
C LYS A 4 3.49 -19.25 5.77
N LEU A 5 3.68 -19.42 7.07
CA LEU A 5 3.03 -18.62 8.11
C LEU A 5 3.57 -17.18 8.14
N ILE A 6 4.89 -17.02 7.96
CA ILE A 6 5.51 -15.70 7.80
C ILE A 6 4.95 -14.99 6.57
N ARG A 7 4.85 -15.68 5.43
CA ARG A 7 4.30 -15.10 4.20
C ARG A 7 2.84 -14.66 4.37
N GLN A 8 2.00 -15.49 4.98
CA GLN A 8 0.60 -15.13 5.24
C GLN A 8 0.48 -13.89 6.14
N ALA A 9 1.29 -13.81 7.19
CA ALA A 9 1.32 -12.63 8.06
C ALA A 9 1.81 -11.38 7.29
N GLN A 10 2.86 -11.50 6.49
CA GLN A 10 3.36 -10.39 5.66
C GLN A 10 2.30 -9.92 4.65
N GLU A 11 1.60 -10.82 3.97
CA GLU A 11 0.51 -10.47 3.05
C GLU A 11 -0.59 -9.65 3.74
N ALA A 12 -1.01 -10.08 4.94
CA ALA A 12 -1.96 -9.34 5.76
C ALA A 12 -1.41 -7.98 6.19
N LEU A 13 -0.20 -7.93 6.74
CA LEU A 13 0.45 -6.70 7.19
C LEU A 13 0.62 -5.68 6.06
N ILE A 14 0.90 -6.14 4.82
CA ILE A 14 0.99 -5.27 3.65
C ILE A 14 -0.38 -4.68 3.30
N VAL A 15 -1.41 -5.52 3.22
CA VAL A 15 -2.79 -5.08 2.92
C VAL A 15 -3.33 -4.11 3.97
N LEU A 16 -2.96 -4.33 5.24
CA LEU A 16 -3.32 -3.50 6.38
C LEU A 16 -2.47 -2.22 6.50
N GLY A 17 -1.36 -2.12 5.76
CA GLY A 17 -0.49 -0.94 5.73
C GLY A 17 0.56 -0.89 6.85
N TYR A 18 0.79 -2.00 7.56
CA TYR A 18 1.85 -2.12 8.57
C TYR A 18 3.20 -2.50 7.98
N LEU A 19 3.22 -3.10 6.79
CA LEU A 19 4.41 -3.52 6.06
C LEU A 19 4.33 -3.02 4.61
N SER A 20 5.47 -2.78 3.98
CA SER A 20 5.57 -2.42 2.55
C SER A 20 6.40 -3.47 1.81
N GLY A 21 6.25 -3.53 0.49
CA GLY A 21 6.98 -4.47 -0.36
C GLY A 21 6.19 -5.75 -0.62
N THR A 22 6.88 -6.88 -0.72
CA THR A 22 6.29 -8.19 -1.03
C THR A 22 6.50 -9.19 0.11
N ALA A 23 5.60 -10.17 0.22
CA ALA A 23 5.72 -11.24 1.20
C ALA A 23 6.78 -12.26 0.76
N ASP A 24 8.02 -12.04 1.19
CA ASP A 24 9.20 -12.84 0.85
C ASP A 24 9.43 -14.03 1.79
N GLY A 25 8.68 -14.12 2.88
CA GLY A 25 8.76 -15.17 3.88
C GLY A 25 9.95 -15.05 4.83
N LYS A 26 10.64 -13.91 4.86
CA LYS A 26 11.74 -13.63 5.78
C LYS A 26 11.22 -12.90 7.02
N PHE A 27 11.66 -13.35 8.19
CA PHE A 27 11.29 -12.72 9.46
C PHE A 27 12.32 -11.69 9.92
N ASP A 28 12.53 -10.67 9.07
CA ASP A 28 13.50 -9.60 9.29
C ASP A 28 12.99 -8.50 10.25
N LYS A 29 13.83 -7.48 10.49
CA LYS A 29 13.49 -6.37 11.38
C LYS A 29 12.24 -5.61 10.93
N SER A 30 12.05 -5.42 9.62
CA SER A 30 10.87 -4.76 9.07
C SER A 30 9.59 -5.54 9.40
N THR A 31 9.63 -6.86 9.22
CA THR A 31 8.51 -7.75 9.53
C THR A 31 8.24 -7.81 11.03
N GLN A 32 9.29 -7.86 11.86
CA GLN A 32 9.17 -7.80 13.33
C GLN A 32 8.51 -6.51 13.80
N ASP A 33 8.96 -5.36 13.30
CA ASP A 33 8.40 -4.06 13.65
C ASP A 33 6.95 -3.92 13.18
N ALA A 34 6.61 -4.46 12.01
CA ALA A 34 5.25 -4.50 11.50
C ALA A 34 4.31 -5.33 12.41
N VAL A 35 4.76 -6.50 12.87
CA VAL A 35 4.03 -7.33 13.84
C VAL A 35 3.81 -6.57 15.15
N LEU A 36 4.83 -5.88 15.66
CA LEU A 36 4.71 -5.09 16.89
C LEU A 36 3.71 -3.94 16.74
N ARG A 37 3.74 -3.21 15.62
CA ARG A 37 2.77 -2.14 15.32
C ARG A 37 1.35 -2.68 15.24
N PHE A 38 1.15 -3.78 14.51
CA PHE A 38 -0.14 -4.44 14.40
C PHE A 38 -0.68 -4.88 15.77
N ARG A 39 0.12 -5.61 16.54
CA ARG A 39 -0.28 -6.09 17.87
C ARG A 39 -0.62 -4.95 18.82
N ARG A 40 0.13 -3.84 18.78
CA ARG A 40 -0.18 -2.63 19.54
C ARG A 40 -1.54 -2.04 19.13
N ALA A 41 -1.84 -1.97 17.83
CA ALA A 41 -3.11 -1.44 17.34
C ALA A 41 -4.31 -2.32 17.73
N GLU A 42 -4.10 -3.63 17.80
CA GLU A 42 -5.12 -4.61 18.23
C GLU A 42 -5.18 -4.82 19.76
N GLY A 43 -4.40 -4.08 20.57
CA GLY A 43 -4.38 -4.23 22.03
C GLY A 43 -3.77 -5.55 22.54
N LEU A 44 -3.00 -6.25 21.72
CA LEU A 44 -2.38 -7.53 22.05
C LEU A 44 -1.03 -7.35 22.76
N LYS A 45 -0.60 -8.39 23.49
CA LYS A 45 0.75 -8.46 24.09
C LYS A 45 1.81 -8.17 23.02
N ARG A 46 2.75 -7.26 23.32
CA ARG A 46 3.80 -6.79 22.38
C ARG A 46 4.94 -7.78 22.27
N THR A 47 4.74 -8.86 21.52
CA THR A 47 5.81 -9.79 21.13
C THR A 47 6.05 -9.70 19.64
N ASN A 48 7.29 -9.85 19.21
CA ASN A 48 7.68 -9.91 17.81
C ASN A 48 7.65 -11.35 17.29
N ILE A 49 6.73 -12.19 17.77
CA ILE A 49 6.63 -13.60 17.33
C ILE A 49 5.36 -13.75 16.51
N ILE A 50 5.50 -14.29 15.29
CA ILE A 50 4.37 -14.78 14.51
C ILE A 50 4.13 -16.23 14.92
N SER A 51 2.94 -16.48 15.47
CA SER A 51 2.52 -17.80 15.96
C SER A 51 1.10 -18.10 15.49
N GLN A 52 0.71 -19.39 15.52
CA GLN A 52 -0.63 -19.81 15.10
C GLN A 52 -1.76 -19.04 15.82
N PRO A 53 -1.68 -18.74 17.14
CA PRO A 53 -2.70 -17.94 17.82
C PRO A 53 -2.81 -16.48 17.36
N LEU A 54 -1.78 -15.94 16.69
CA LEU A 54 -1.83 -14.58 16.13
C LEU A 54 -2.58 -14.53 14.80
N MET A 55 -2.60 -15.62 14.02
CA MET A 55 -3.16 -15.65 12.67
C MET A 55 -4.64 -15.24 12.58
N PRO A 56 -5.53 -15.66 13.49
CA PRO A 56 -6.94 -15.22 13.47
C PRO A 56 -7.11 -13.69 13.57
N TYR A 57 -6.20 -12.99 14.25
CA TYR A 57 -6.24 -11.53 14.35
C TYR A 57 -5.90 -10.87 13.00
N PHE A 58 -4.89 -11.39 12.29
CA PHE A 58 -4.58 -10.95 10.93
C PHE A 58 -5.76 -11.18 9.98
N GLU A 59 -6.38 -12.36 10.06
CA GLU A 59 -7.54 -12.69 9.24
C GLU A 59 -8.72 -11.76 9.52
N ALA A 60 -9.11 -11.59 10.79
CA ALA A 60 -10.22 -10.72 11.16
C ALA A 60 -10.00 -9.26 10.72
N ALA A 61 -8.79 -8.71 10.94
CA ALA A 61 -8.46 -7.36 10.49
C ALA A 61 -8.48 -7.24 8.95
N THR A 62 -7.96 -8.25 8.25
CA THR A 62 -7.96 -8.30 6.78
C THR A 62 -9.38 -8.38 6.22
N LEU A 63 -10.27 -9.17 6.83
CA LEU A 63 -11.67 -9.25 6.45
C LEU A 63 -12.41 -7.93 6.71
N LYS A 64 -12.17 -7.26 7.84
CA LYS A 64 -12.71 -5.92 8.09
C LYS A 64 -12.27 -4.95 7.00
N LYS A 65 -10.99 -5.00 6.58
CA LYS A 65 -10.47 -4.16 5.50
C LYS A 65 -11.14 -4.47 4.17
N LEU A 66 -11.25 -5.75 3.81
CA LEU A 66 -11.93 -6.20 2.59
C LEU A 66 -13.39 -5.73 2.55
N GLN A 67 -14.14 -5.98 3.62
CA GLN A 67 -15.54 -5.58 3.73
C GLN A 67 -15.70 -4.06 3.64
N THR A 68 -14.80 -3.30 4.26
CA THR A 68 -14.78 -1.83 4.12
C THR A 68 -14.59 -1.41 2.67
N ASN A 69 -13.64 -2.01 1.96
CA ASN A 69 -13.42 -1.71 0.54
C ASN A 69 -14.63 -2.09 -0.31
N LEU A 70 -15.20 -3.28 -0.10
CA LEU A 70 -16.38 -3.75 -0.81
C LEU A 70 -17.57 -2.82 -0.55
N LYS A 71 -17.73 -2.32 0.68
CA LYS A 71 -18.73 -1.31 1.02
C LYS A 71 -18.50 0.01 0.28
N THR A 72 -17.28 0.56 0.31
CA THR A 72 -16.91 1.76 -0.47
C THR A 72 -17.23 1.59 -1.95
N LEU A 73 -17.02 0.38 -2.49
CA LEU A 73 -17.25 0.04 -3.88
C LEU A 73 -18.72 -0.28 -4.21
N GLY A 74 -19.61 -0.35 -3.21
CA GLY A 74 -21.04 -0.62 -3.39
C GLY A 74 -21.43 -2.10 -3.48
N TYR A 75 -20.56 -3.01 -3.03
CA TYR A 75 -20.81 -4.47 -3.03
C TYR A 75 -21.26 -5.03 -1.68
N ALA A 76 -21.03 -4.33 -0.57
CA ALA A 76 -21.33 -4.81 0.77
C ALA A 76 -22.01 -3.73 1.63
N ASN A 77 -22.86 -4.16 2.56
CA ASN A 77 -23.64 -3.27 3.41
C ASN A 77 -23.09 -3.15 4.85
N GLY A 78 -22.28 -4.11 5.30
CA GLY A 78 -21.77 -4.18 6.68
C GLY A 78 -20.30 -4.62 6.75
N VAL A 79 -19.70 -4.44 7.94
CA VAL A 79 -18.33 -4.82 8.26
C VAL A 79 -18.35 -5.65 9.55
N THR A 80 -18.38 -6.97 9.42
CA THR A 80 -18.49 -7.93 10.54
C THR A 80 -17.13 -8.49 10.98
N GLY A 81 -16.10 -8.37 10.14
CA GLY A 81 -14.80 -9.02 10.32
C GLY A 81 -14.82 -10.54 10.18
N LYS A 82 -15.91 -11.11 9.65
CA LYS A 82 -16.12 -12.55 9.46
C LYS A 82 -16.42 -12.85 8.00
N LEU A 83 -16.02 -14.03 7.52
CA LEU A 83 -16.38 -14.52 6.19
C LEU A 83 -17.79 -15.13 6.21
N ASP A 84 -18.79 -14.29 6.47
CA ASP A 84 -20.20 -14.68 6.47
C ASP A 84 -20.78 -14.81 5.05
N LYS A 85 -22.00 -15.36 4.95
CA LYS A 85 -22.69 -15.56 3.66
C LYS A 85 -22.82 -14.27 2.85
N ALA A 86 -23.07 -13.13 3.52
CA ALA A 86 -23.18 -11.83 2.87
C ALA A 86 -21.84 -11.38 2.28
N THR A 87 -20.74 -11.59 3.00
CA THR A 87 -19.38 -11.28 2.55
C THR A 87 -18.98 -12.15 1.36
N ILE A 88 -19.28 -13.46 1.39
CA ILE A 88 -19.03 -14.37 0.27
C ILE A 88 -19.81 -13.94 -0.97
N ALA A 89 -21.09 -13.56 -0.82
CA ALA A 89 -21.91 -13.06 -1.91
C ALA A 89 -21.33 -11.77 -2.51
N ALA A 90 -20.92 -10.81 -1.66
CA ALA A 90 -20.27 -9.58 -2.10
C ALA A 90 -18.96 -9.84 -2.87
N ILE A 91 -18.14 -10.80 -2.41
CA ILE A 91 -16.92 -11.24 -3.10
C ILE A 91 -17.26 -11.81 -4.48
N LYS A 92 -18.25 -12.70 -4.58
CA LYS A 92 -18.66 -13.29 -5.87
C LYS A 92 -19.14 -12.23 -6.84
N THR A 93 -19.95 -11.28 -6.39
CA THR A 93 -20.44 -10.17 -7.21
C THR A 93 -19.28 -9.28 -7.68
N TYR A 94 -18.34 -8.93 -6.80
CA TYR A 94 -17.14 -8.19 -7.19
C TYR A 94 -16.30 -8.97 -8.22
N GLN A 95 -16.06 -10.26 -7.97
CA GLN A 95 -15.31 -11.12 -8.89
C GLN A 95 -15.98 -11.18 -10.27
N LYS A 96 -17.31 -11.38 -10.33
CA LYS A 96 -18.09 -11.37 -11.56
C LYS A 96 -17.94 -10.05 -12.33
N ASN A 97 -18.19 -8.92 -11.66
CA ASN A 97 -18.16 -7.60 -12.28
C ASN A 97 -16.76 -7.19 -12.76
N ASN A 98 -15.72 -7.73 -12.14
CA ASN A 98 -14.31 -7.46 -12.50
C ASN A 98 -13.68 -8.60 -13.32
N LYS A 99 -14.50 -9.50 -13.89
CA LYS A 99 -14.05 -10.61 -14.76
C LYS A 99 -12.97 -11.51 -14.11
N LEU A 100 -13.09 -11.73 -12.80
CA LEU A 100 -12.27 -12.64 -12.01
C LEU A 100 -12.96 -14.01 -11.85
N ARG A 101 -12.20 -15.04 -11.46
CA ARG A 101 -12.77 -16.33 -11.05
C ARG A 101 -13.69 -16.15 -9.85
N GLN A 102 -14.96 -16.55 -9.97
CA GLN A 102 -16.01 -16.37 -8.97
C GLN A 102 -15.96 -17.41 -7.83
N SER A 103 -14.80 -17.59 -7.20
CA SER A 103 -14.64 -18.58 -6.11
C SER A 103 -15.46 -18.23 -4.88
N GLY A 104 -15.75 -16.95 -4.63
CA GLY A 104 -16.28 -16.47 -3.35
C GLY A 104 -15.26 -16.48 -2.20
N GLU A 105 -14.04 -16.90 -2.49
CA GLU A 105 -12.91 -16.85 -1.55
C GLU A 105 -12.18 -15.52 -1.69
N TYR A 106 -11.61 -15.04 -0.59
CA TYR A 106 -10.69 -13.91 -0.63
C TYR A 106 -9.23 -14.40 -0.81
N SER A 107 -8.45 -13.63 -1.55
CA SER A 107 -7.03 -13.89 -1.80
C SER A 107 -6.25 -12.59 -1.70
N HIS A 108 -4.91 -12.65 -1.57
CA HIS A 108 -4.08 -11.45 -1.57
C HIS A 108 -4.29 -10.59 -2.84
N VAL A 109 -4.53 -11.23 -3.99
CA VAL A 109 -4.82 -10.55 -5.26
C VAL A 109 -6.15 -9.80 -5.18
N LEU A 110 -7.22 -10.44 -4.68
CA LEU A 110 -8.52 -9.80 -4.49
C LEU A 110 -8.42 -8.62 -3.51
N LEU A 111 -7.69 -8.80 -2.40
CA LEU A 111 -7.45 -7.75 -1.41
C LEU A 111 -6.73 -6.56 -2.01
N ALA A 112 -5.68 -6.78 -2.81
CA ALA A 112 -4.96 -5.72 -3.51
C ALA A 112 -5.86 -4.97 -4.51
N LYS A 113 -6.65 -5.70 -5.32
CA LYS A 113 -7.57 -5.10 -6.29
C LYS A 113 -8.66 -4.26 -5.62
N THR A 114 -9.30 -4.79 -4.57
CA THR A 114 -10.34 -4.05 -3.82
C THR A 114 -9.77 -2.85 -3.06
N ASN A 115 -8.59 -2.98 -2.44
CA ASN A 115 -7.88 -1.86 -1.80
C ASN A 115 -7.61 -0.72 -2.77
N ARG A 116 -7.08 -1.03 -3.95
CA ARG A 116 -6.78 -0.05 -5.00
C ARG A 116 -8.05 0.63 -5.48
N ALA A 117 -9.06 -0.15 -5.87
CA ALA A 117 -10.31 0.38 -6.40
C ALA A 117 -11.04 1.25 -5.37
N ALA A 118 -11.04 0.87 -4.09
CA ALA A 118 -11.66 1.65 -3.03
C ALA A 118 -10.96 3.01 -2.82
N ARG A 119 -9.63 3.04 -2.85
CA ARG A 119 -8.84 4.29 -2.78
C ARG A 119 -9.14 5.21 -3.97
N GLU A 120 -9.16 4.65 -5.18
CA GLU A 120 -9.47 5.41 -6.40
C GLU A 120 -10.89 6.01 -6.34
N ARG A 121 -11.87 5.26 -5.83
CA ARG A 121 -13.24 5.75 -5.63
C ARG A 121 -13.33 6.88 -4.60
N GLU A 122 -12.61 6.75 -3.49
CA GLU A 122 -12.58 7.79 -2.45
C GLU A 122 -11.90 9.08 -2.94
N GLN A 123 -10.78 8.95 -3.66
CA GLN A 123 -10.11 10.09 -4.28
C GLN A 123 -11.01 10.79 -5.30
N ALA A 124 -11.73 10.02 -6.13
CA ALA A 124 -12.68 10.58 -7.09
C ALA A 124 -13.85 11.30 -6.39
N ARG A 125 -14.32 10.78 -5.25
CA ARG A 125 -15.34 11.44 -4.42
C ARG A 125 -14.81 12.75 -3.83
N ASN A 126 -13.60 12.76 -3.27
CA ASN A 126 -13.02 13.96 -2.67
C ASN A 126 -12.78 15.07 -3.70
N ARG A 127 -12.38 14.71 -4.94
CA ARG A 127 -12.25 15.66 -6.05
C ARG A 127 -13.57 16.29 -6.49
N ARG A 128 -14.70 15.64 -6.23
CA ARG A 128 -16.05 16.10 -6.58
C ARG A 128 -16.76 16.81 -5.42
N ALA A 129 -16.18 16.83 -4.23
CA ALA A 129 -16.72 17.59 -3.10
C ALA A 129 -16.58 19.09 -3.41
N PRO A 130 -17.63 19.91 -3.24
CA PRO A 130 -17.52 21.35 -3.42
C PRO A 130 -16.45 21.89 -2.46
N VAL A 131 -15.46 22.60 -2.99
CA VAL A 131 -14.52 23.38 -2.19
C VAL A 131 -15.36 24.42 -1.45
N SER A 132 -15.52 24.27 -0.14
CA SER A 132 -16.03 25.35 0.68
C SER A 132 -15.02 26.49 0.60
N VAL A 133 -15.31 27.49 -0.25
CA VAL A 133 -14.56 28.73 -0.32
C VAL A 133 -14.77 29.43 1.02
N GLN A 134 -13.80 29.33 1.92
CA GLN A 134 -13.69 30.29 3.01
C GLN A 134 -13.26 31.62 2.40
N ASN A 135 -14.26 32.46 2.11
CA ASN A 135 -14.04 33.87 1.83
C ASN A 135 -13.42 34.50 3.07
N ASN A 136 -12.09 34.62 3.10
CA ASN A 136 -11.42 35.58 3.96
C ASN A 136 -11.70 36.98 3.40
N ILE A 137 -12.80 37.57 3.86
CA ILE A 137 -13.05 39.00 3.70
C ILE A 137 -11.99 39.71 4.55
N GLY A 138 -11.05 40.35 3.88
CA GLY A 138 -10.12 41.26 4.50
C GLY A 138 -10.86 42.48 5.04
N THR A 139 -10.63 42.79 6.31
CA THR A 139 -10.80 44.14 6.83
C THR A 139 -9.42 44.69 7.13
N SER A 140 -8.93 45.53 6.22
CA SER A 140 -7.79 46.40 6.46
C SER A 140 -8.26 47.59 7.31
N SER A 141 -7.57 47.86 8.43
CA SER A 141 -7.43 49.21 8.99
C SER A 141 -6.27 49.25 10.00
N ARG A 142 -5.24 50.01 9.60
CA ARG A 142 -4.24 50.83 10.33
C ARG A 142 -4.57 51.11 11.81
N SER A 143 -3.67 51.34 12.76
CA SER A 143 -2.19 51.47 12.85
C SER A 143 -1.81 51.64 14.34
N ASN A 144 -0.53 51.37 14.66
CA ASN A 144 0.35 51.91 15.73
C ASN A 144 0.88 50.91 16.78
N ASP A 145 2.19 50.65 16.65
CA ASP A 145 3.11 50.07 17.63
C ASP A 145 3.22 50.89 18.93
N VAL A 146 3.53 50.24 20.07
CA VAL A 146 4.69 50.51 20.97
C VAL A 146 4.86 49.33 21.95
N VAL A 147 6.13 49.08 22.29
CA VAL A 147 6.77 47.86 22.77
C VAL A 147 6.98 47.85 24.32
N ILE A 148 7.18 46.65 24.91
CA ILE A 148 8.08 46.26 26.04
C ILE A 148 7.48 45.83 27.41
N SER A 149 7.72 44.54 27.74
CA SER A 149 7.98 43.83 29.03
C SER A 149 6.94 43.82 30.16
N SER A 150 6.72 42.75 30.95
CA SER A 150 7.56 41.57 31.26
C SER A 150 6.82 40.51 32.13
N ARG A 151 7.25 39.23 32.00
CA ARG A 151 7.14 38.05 32.92
C ARG A 151 5.76 37.34 33.00
N ASN A 152 5.60 35.99 32.98
CA ASN A 152 6.48 34.83 33.27
C ASN A 152 5.95 33.50 32.63
N ILE A 153 6.84 32.76 31.94
CA ILE A 153 7.13 31.29 31.74
C ILE A 153 6.16 30.15 32.21
N PRO A 154 6.33 28.84 31.81
CA PRO A 154 5.90 28.13 30.59
C PRO A 154 5.01 26.88 30.84
N SER A 155 4.30 26.37 29.81
CA SER A 155 3.97 24.93 29.75
C SER A 155 3.99 24.41 28.32
N GLN A 156 4.96 23.55 28.05
CA GLN A 156 5.12 22.80 26.80
C GLN A 156 3.99 21.78 26.62
N SER A 157 3.41 21.71 25.43
CA SER A 157 2.85 20.46 24.91
C SER A 157 3.24 20.32 23.45
N ASN A 158 4.38 19.66 23.23
CA ASN A 158 4.79 19.12 21.94
C ASN A 158 3.80 18.05 21.48
N SER A 159 3.00 18.33 20.45
CA SER A 159 2.34 17.29 19.66
C SER A 159 2.94 17.26 18.26
N SER A 160 4.11 16.64 18.15
CA SER A 160 4.78 16.40 16.87
C SER A 160 4.00 15.38 16.04
N LYS A 161 3.34 15.90 15.00
CA LYS A 161 3.24 15.36 13.63
C LYS A 161 2.98 13.85 13.49
N ALA A 162 1.71 13.50 13.32
CA ALA A 162 1.34 12.30 12.58
C ALA A 162 1.73 12.49 11.10
N SER A 163 2.76 11.77 10.65
CA SER A 163 3.22 11.79 9.26
C SER A 163 2.10 11.34 8.32
N ALA A 164 1.68 12.25 7.45
CA ALA A 164 0.74 12.00 6.36
C ALA A 164 1.26 10.89 5.42
N MET A 165 0.37 9.96 5.05
CA MET A 165 0.66 8.88 4.11
C MET A 165 0.92 9.45 2.70
N PRO A 166 1.90 8.92 1.95
CA PRO A 166 2.18 9.37 0.58
C PRO A 166 1.07 8.99 -0.40
N ASN A 167 0.77 9.94 -1.29
CA ASN A 167 -0.29 9.93 -2.31
C ASN A 167 0.19 9.17 -3.57
N LEU A 168 -0.44 8.04 -3.88
CA LEU A 168 -0.19 7.27 -5.10
C LEU A 168 -1.17 7.70 -6.19
N ASN A 169 -0.74 8.65 -7.03
CA ASN A 169 -1.34 8.94 -8.33
C ASN A 169 -0.25 8.88 -9.40
N ASN A 170 -0.25 7.85 -10.24
CA ASN A 170 -0.05 8.04 -11.68
C ASN A 170 -0.56 6.84 -12.50
N ARG A 171 -1.58 7.09 -13.33
CA ARG A 171 -1.88 6.34 -14.57
C ARG A 171 -0.71 6.60 -15.54
N THR A 172 -0.36 5.76 -16.53
CA THR A 172 -1.14 4.97 -17.49
C THR A 172 -0.14 4.06 -18.25
N VAL A 173 -0.59 2.94 -18.84
CA VAL A 173 -0.31 2.48 -20.24
C VAL A 173 -0.66 0.99 -20.38
N GLN A 174 -1.63 0.72 -21.26
CA GLN A 174 -1.95 -0.54 -21.97
C GLN A 174 -2.01 -1.86 -21.17
N GLU A 175 -3.22 -2.21 -20.75
CA GLU A 175 -3.61 -3.52 -20.22
C GLU A 175 -4.04 -4.48 -21.35
N ASN A 176 -3.34 -4.44 -22.50
CA ASN A 176 -3.54 -5.32 -23.65
C ASN A 176 -2.19 -5.91 -24.10
N GLU A 177 -1.57 -6.71 -23.23
CA GLU A 177 -0.73 -7.81 -23.68
C GLU A 177 -0.80 -8.92 -22.64
N ILE A 178 -1.69 -9.86 -22.91
CA ILE A 178 -1.72 -11.17 -22.26
C ILE A 178 -0.35 -11.79 -22.56
N MET A 179 0.57 -11.80 -21.59
CA MET A 179 1.78 -12.62 -21.71
C MET A 179 1.36 -14.08 -21.80
N ARG A 180 1.28 -14.57 -23.03
CA ARG A 180 1.34 -15.98 -23.39
C ARG A 180 2.82 -16.38 -23.32
N SER A 181 3.09 -17.48 -22.63
CA SER A 181 4.41 -18.12 -22.40
C SER A 181 5.43 -17.34 -21.54
N GLU A 182 5.83 -17.95 -20.42
CA GLU A 182 6.92 -17.50 -19.56
C GLU A 182 8.26 -17.53 -20.33
N PRO A 183 8.99 -16.41 -20.49
CA PRO A 183 10.37 -16.49 -20.92
C PRO A 183 11.20 -17.07 -19.77
N ASN A 184 11.74 -18.28 -19.98
CA ASN A 184 12.66 -18.97 -19.08
C ASN A 184 14.08 -18.35 -19.05
N THR A 185 14.23 -17.10 -19.46
CA THR A 185 15.54 -16.48 -19.69
C THR A 185 15.68 -15.13 -19.01
N ALA A 186 16.94 -14.79 -18.75
CA ALA A 186 17.32 -13.54 -18.14
C ALA A 186 17.00 -12.37 -19.09
N ILE A 187 16.29 -11.36 -18.60
CA ILE A 187 15.87 -10.20 -19.40
C ILE A 187 16.99 -9.16 -19.35
N GLN A 188 17.52 -8.81 -20.52
CA GLN A 188 18.54 -7.78 -20.66
C GLN A 188 17.96 -6.51 -21.27
N GLY A 189 18.37 -5.35 -20.77
CA GLY A 189 18.01 -4.06 -21.35
C GLY A 189 18.44 -2.87 -20.52
N LYS A 190 18.30 -1.68 -21.11
CA LYS A 190 18.59 -0.44 -20.40
C LYS A 190 17.53 -0.17 -19.34
N MET A 191 17.97 0.14 -18.13
CA MET A 191 17.11 0.56 -17.05
C MET A 191 16.59 1.97 -17.29
N ARG A 192 15.29 2.15 -17.07
CA ARG A 192 14.63 3.45 -17.04
C ARG A 192 13.92 3.61 -15.71
N ILE A 193 14.36 4.56 -14.90
CA ILE A 193 13.77 4.87 -13.61
C ILE A 193 12.44 5.58 -13.84
N LEU A 194 11.39 5.03 -13.26
CA LEU A 194 10.06 5.62 -13.24
C LEU A 194 9.98 6.50 -12.00
N LYS A 195 9.66 7.78 -12.19
CA LYS A 195 9.48 8.75 -11.11
C LYS A 195 8.02 9.19 -11.02
N GLY A 196 7.54 9.36 -9.79
CA GLY A 196 6.25 9.97 -9.49
C GLY A 196 6.26 11.48 -9.67
N SER A 197 5.10 12.10 -9.50
CA SER A 197 4.89 13.56 -9.64
C SER A 197 5.70 14.41 -8.66
N ASN A 198 6.15 13.82 -7.54
CA ASN A 198 7.01 14.43 -6.53
C ASN A 198 8.51 14.11 -6.74
N GLY A 199 8.88 13.49 -7.87
CA GLY A 199 10.26 13.08 -8.17
C GLY A 199 10.71 11.78 -7.48
N GLN A 200 9.87 11.15 -6.65
CA GLN A 200 10.19 9.89 -5.99
C GLN A 200 10.26 8.73 -6.99
N VAL A 201 11.23 7.83 -6.84
CA VAL A 201 11.33 6.62 -7.65
C VAL A 201 10.19 5.65 -7.31
N THR A 202 9.34 5.34 -8.30
CA THR A 202 8.17 4.45 -8.16
C THR A 202 8.40 3.06 -8.74
N GLY A 203 9.50 2.87 -9.49
CA GLY A 203 9.84 1.61 -10.14
C GLY A 203 10.87 1.81 -11.25
N CYS A 204 11.21 0.75 -11.96
CA CYS A 204 12.07 0.81 -13.14
C CYS A 204 11.51 -0.04 -14.25
N LYS A 205 11.73 0.39 -15.49
CA LYS A 205 11.47 -0.42 -16.67
C LYS A 205 12.79 -0.94 -17.23
N ILE A 206 12.87 -2.23 -17.51
CA ILE A 206 13.99 -2.87 -18.22
C ILE A 206 13.39 -3.68 -19.36
N SER A 207 13.68 -3.28 -20.60
CA SER A 207 13.03 -3.85 -21.79
C SER A 207 11.49 -3.80 -21.65
N THR A 208 10.81 -4.94 -21.64
CA THR A 208 9.35 -5.05 -21.55
C THR A 208 8.82 -5.11 -20.12
N ILE A 209 9.68 -5.31 -19.11
CA ILE A 209 9.22 -5.51 -17.73
C ILE A 209 9.34 -4.24 -16.89
N THR A 210 8.40 -4.07 -15.96
CA THR A 210 8.47 -3.07 -14.90
C THR A 210 8.70 -3.75 -13.57
N ILE A 211 9.67 -3.25 -12.81
CA ILE A 211 10.15 -3.84 -11.55
C ILE A 211 10.05 -2.80 -10.42
N SER A 212 9.93 -3.28 -9.17
CA SER A 212 9.79 -2.43 -7.96
C SER A 212 10.94 -1.44 -7.83
N SER A 213 10.67 -0.28 -7.20
CA SER A 213 11.65 0.76 -6.89
C SER A 213 12.86 0.25 -6.10
N ASP A 214 12.70 -0.81 -5.32
CA ASP A 214 13.76 -1.39 -4.50
C ASP A 214 14.94 -1.93 -5.35
N TRP A 215 14.65 -2.32 -6.58
CA TRP A 215 15.66 -2.81 -7.53
C TRP A 215 16.32 -1.69 -8.34
N CYS A 216 15.78 -0.48 -8.28
CA CYS A 216 16.18 0.64 -9.12
C CYS A 216 17.40 1.39 -8.64
N THR A 217 17.60 1.43 -7.31
CA THR A 217 18.56 2.32 -6.68
C THR A 217 19.59 1.56 -5.85
N SER A 218 19.70 0.24 -6.08
CA SER A 218 20.65 -0.62 -5.39
C SER A 218 21.99 -0.64 -6.12
N GLY A 219 23.05 -0.13 -5.50
CA GLY A 219 24.42 -0.19 -6.02
C GLY A 219 24.61 0.57 -7.35
N ASN A 220 25.00 -0.15 -8.41
CA ASN A 220 25.26 0.41 -9.74
C ASN A 220 23.99 0.51 -10.62
N ASN A 221 22.82 0.22 -10.08
CA ASN A 221 21.57 0.33 -10.83
C ASN A 221 21.20 1.83 -10.94
N LYS A 222 21.38 2.40 -12.14
CA LYS A 222 21.14 3.81 -12.43
C LYS A 222 20.35 3.94 -13.74
N GLU A 223 19.80 5.14 -13.96
CA GLU A 223 19.16 5.50 -15.23
C GLU A 223 20.11 5.21 -16.40
N GLY A 224 19.63 4.49 -17.41
CA GLY A 224 20.36 4.19 -18.63
C GLY A 224 21.34 3.02 -18.55
N SER A 225 21.63 2.49 -17.35
CA SER A 225 22.55 1.35 -17.18
C SER A 225 22.04 0.09 -17.87
N GLN A 226 22.95 -0.72 -18.40
CA GLN A 226 22.57 -1.98 -19.06
C GLN A 226 22.40 -3.05 -17.98
N CYS A 227 21.18 -3.56 -17.85
CA CYS A 227 20.81 -4.45 -16.75
C CYS A 227 20.45 -5.84 -17.24
N ASN A 228 20.77 -6.83 -16.42
CA ASN A 228 20.34 -8.21 -16.56
C ASN A 228 19.44 -8.59 -15.39
N VAL A 229 18.24 -9.09 -15.68
CA VAL A 229 17.19 -9.43 -14.72
C VAL A 229 16.91 -10.93 -14.75
N LEU A 230 17.13 -11.60 -13.63
CA LEU A 230 16.73 -13.00 -13.48
C LEU A 230 15.28 -13.08 -13.01
N TYR A 231 14.46 -13.87 -13.71
CA TYR A 231 13.03 -14.00 -13.44
C TYR A 231 12.64 -15.48 -13.31
N LYS A 232 11.78 -15.81 -12.34
CA LYS A 232 11.22 -17.16 -12.18
C LYS A 232 9.86 -17.10 -11.51
N ASN A 233 8.89 -17.86 -12.01
CA ASN A 233 7.54 -18.01 -11.44
C ASN A 233 6.85 -16.67 -11.13
N GLY A 234 6.90 -15.72 -12.08
CA GLY A 234 6.25 -14.43 -11.89
C GLY A 234 6.99 -13.44 -10.97
N ARG A 235 8.28 -13.69 -10.62
CA ARG A 235 9.06 -12.87 -9.68
C ARG A 235 10.47 -12.57 -10.19
N VAL A 236 10.93 -11.35 -9.90
CA VAL A 236 12.33 -10.94 -10.08
C VAL A 236 13.18 -11.54 -8.97
N LEU A 237 14.19 -12.32 -9.33
CA LEU A 237 15.14 -12.94 -8.41
C LEU A 237 16.39 -12.08 -8.21
N SER A 238 16.85 -11.40 -9.25
CA SER A 238 17.99 -10.49 -9.17
C SER A 238 17.99 -9.46 -10.30
N VAL A 239 18.61 -8.31 -10.06
CA VAL A 239 18.90 -7.28 -11.06
C VAL A 239 20.35 -6.87 -10.89
N ARG A 240 21.12 -6.96 -11.98
CA ARG A 240 22.52 -6.51 -12.01
C ARG A 240 22.72 -5.59 -13.21
N CYS A 241 23.16 -4.36 -12.94
CA CYS A 241 23.43 -3.37 -13.96
C CYS A 241 24.94 -3.09 -14.08
N ARG A 242 25.37 -2.75 -15.29
CA ARG A 242 26.71 -2.26 -15.62
C ARG A 242 26.62 -0.85 -16.19
#